data_AF-A0A7D9IBP1-F1
#
_entry.id   AF-A0A7D9IBP1-F1
#
_cell.length_a   1.000
_cell.length_b   1.000
_cell.length_c   1.000
_cell.angle_alpha   90.00
_cell.angle_beta   90.00
_cell.angle_gamma   90.00
#
_symmetry.space_group_name_H-M   'P 1'
#
loop_
_entity.id
_entity.type
_entity.pdbx_description
1 polymer ?
#
loop_
_entity_poly.entity_id
_entity_poly.type
_entity_poly.pdbx_seq_one_letter_code
_entity_poly.pdbx_strand_id
1 'polypeptide(L)'
;MTIGLFWYSWRFQLKEFSKDYRVVAVDLRGYGWSDKPVKTSSYKISCLAQDTKEIVEALGYTSCSLVGHDWGGLISWSVAHRFPEIVNKLVILNCPHPKFVSLQF
;
A
#
# COMPACT_ATOMS: atom_id res chain seq x y z
N MET A 1 6.02 4.10 3.49
CA MET A 1 4.96 3.10 3.67
C MET A 1 5.18 1.97 2.68
N THR A 2 5.19 0.71 3.12
CA THR A 2 5.47 -0.49 2.30
C THR A 2 4.27 -1.46 2.32
N ILE A 3 3.85 -1.99 1.15
CA ILE A 3 2.65 -2.84 0.99
C ILE A 3 2.96 -4.08 0.11
N GLY A 4 2.69 -5.30 0.60
CA GLY A 4 2.87 -6.60 -0.10
C GLY A 4 2.82 -7.79 0.87
N LEU A 5 2.63 -9.05 0.39
CA LEU A 5 2.39 -10.29 1.18
C LEU A 5 2.99 -10.28 2.60
N PHE A 6 2.12 -10.00 3.59
CA PHE A 6 2.33 -9.69 5.02
C PHE A 6 3.61 -8.90 5.40
N TRP A 7 3.53 -8.11 6.46
CA TRP A 7 4.55 -7.10 6.78
C TRP A 7 5.99 -7.63 6.85
N TYR A 8 6.17 -8.89 7.27
CA TYR A 8 7.49 -9.52 7.49
C TYR A 8 8.32 -9.72 6.22
N SER A 9 7.68 -9.74 5.04
CA SER A 9 8.40 -9.77 3.77
C SER A 9 9.33 -8.56 3.61
N TRP A 10 9.03 -7.46 4.30
CA TRP A 10 9.80 -6.22 4.27
C TRP A 10 10.85 -6.10 5.39
N ARG A 11 11.07 -7.13 6.22
CA ARG A 11 11.94 -7.03 7.42
C ARG A 11 13.34 -6.48 7.16
N PHE A 12 13.91 -6.74 5.99
CA PHE A 12 15.23 -6.22 5.63
C PHE A 12 15.16 -4.74 5.26
N GLN A 13 14.16 -4.33 4.49
CA GLN A 13 13.93 -2.94 4.12
C GLN A 13 13.52 -2.11 5.34
N LEU A 14 12.70 -2.66 6.24
CA LEU A 14 12.36 -2.04 7.52
C LEU A 14 13.63 -1.71 8.30
N LYS A 15 14.55 -2.67 8.46
CA LYS A 15 15.82 -2.48 9.17
C LYS A 15 16.73 -1.45 8.49
N GLU A 16 16.79 -1.45 7.15
CA GLU A 16 17.67 -0.55 6.43
C GLU A 16 17.16 0.89 6.48
N PHE A 17 15.90 1.11 6.13
CA PHE A 17 15.32 2.44 6.02
C PHE A 17 14.92 3.07 7.36
N SER A 18 14.83 2.29 8.45
CA SER A 18 14.53 2.84 9.78
C SER A 18 15.62 3.75 10.32
N LYS A 19 16.80 3.77 9.70
CA LYS A 19 17.91 4.66 10.05
C LYS A 19 17.60 6.11 9.68
N ASP A 20 16.85 6.33 8.60
CA ASP A 20 16.62 7.65 8.02
C ASP A 20 15.14 8.05 7.98
N TYR A 21 14.22 7.06 8.07
CA TYR A 21 12.79 7.26 7.91
C TYR A 21 12.01 6.58 9.02
N ARG A 22 10.81 7.12 9.33
CA ARG A 22 9.78 6.31 10.00
C ARG A 22 9.19 5.34 8.98
N VAL A 23 9.56 4.07 9.09
CA VAL A 23 9.11 3.03 8.16
C VAL A 23 7.95 2.26 8.76
N VAL A 24 6.92 2.04 7.95
CA VAL A 24 5.74 1.25 8.31
C VAL A 24 5.49 0.23 7.20
N ALA A 25 5.40 -1.04 7.59
CA ALA A 25 4.90 -2.13 6.77
C ALA A 25 3.56 -2.57 7.35
N VAL A 26 2.55 -2.71 6.48
CA VAL A 26 1.18 -3.01 6.90
C VAL A 26 0.77 -4.40 6.44
N ASP A 27 0.00 -5.09 7.29
CA ASP A 27 -0.80 -6.21 6.83
C ASP A 27 -2.04 -5.66 6.13
N LEU A 28 -2.20 -5.95 4.85
CA LEU A 28 -3.40 -5.58 4.11
C LEU A 28 -4.64 -6.21 4.74
N ARG A 29 -5.80 -5.57 4.59
CA ARG A 29 -7.10 -6.20 4.87
C ARG A 29 -7.15 -7.59 4.24
N GLY A 30 -7.52 -8.60 5.01
CA GLY A 30 -7.50 -10.02 4.58
C GLY A 30 -6.21 -10.78 4.90
N TYR A 31 -5.12 -10.09 5.29
CA TYR A 31 -3.81 -10.68 5.54
C TYR A 31 -3.37 -10.57 7.00
N GLY A 32 -2.47 -11.46 7.41
CA GLY A 32 -1.77 -11.40 8.69
C GLY A 32 -2.72 -11.20 9.87
N TRP A 33 -2.46 -10.17 10.67
CA TRP A 33 -3.28 -9.84 11.84
C TRP A 33 -4.38 -8.80 11.56
N SER A 34 -4.44 -8.26 10.35
CA SER A 34 -5.52 -7.35 9.95
C SER A 34 -6.86 -8.08 9.82
N ASP A 35 -7.93 -7.31 9.94
CA ASP A 35 -9.30 -7.80 9.81
C ASP A 35 -9.55 -8.50 8.47
N LYS A 36 -10.47 -9.46 8.49
CA LYS A 36 -10.82 -10.32 7.34
C LYS A 36 -12.33 -10.29 7.10
N PRO A 37 -12.88 -9.17 6.59
CA PRO A 37 -14.31 -9.07 6.32
C PRO A 37 -14.80 -10.20 5.40
N VAL A 38 -16.00 -10.72 5.65
CA VAL A 38 -16.57 -11.82 4.87
C VAL A 38 -17.00 -11.38 3.46
N LYS A 39 -17.45 -10.13 3.31
CA LYS A 39 -17.97 -9.63 2.04
C LYS A 39 -16.85 -9.37 1.05
N THR A 40 -16.92 -9.98 -0.13
CA THR A 40 -15.96 -9.76 -1.22
C THR A 40 -15.90 -8.30 -1.68
N SER A 41 -17.01 -7.57 -1.58
CA SER A 41 -17.07 -6.14 -1.89
C SER A 41 -16.19 -5.28 -0.98
N SER A 42 -15.82 -5.77 0.21
CA SER A 42 -14.88 -5.11 1.11
C SER A 42 -13.43 -5.12 0.58
N TYR A 43 -13.13 -5.89 -0.47
CA TYR A 43 -11.78 -6.00 -1.05
C TYR A 43 -11.67 -5.32 -2.42
N LYS A 44 -12.65 -4.48 -2.79
CA LYS A 44 -12.52 -3.61 -3.97
C LYS A 44 -11.24 -2.77 -3.85
N ILE A 45 -10.51 -2.60 -4.94
CA ILE A 45 -9.25 -1.85 -4.95
C ILE A 45 -9.44 -0.42 -4.40
N SER A 46 -10.57 0.22 -4.70
CA SER A 46 -10.90 1.55 -4.15
C SER A 46 -11.01 1.55 -2.62
N CYS A 47 -11.51 0.48 -2.01
CA CYS A 47 -11.52 0.33 -0.55
C CYS A 47 -10.10 0.13 0.00
N LEU A 48 -9.28 -0.71 -0.63
CA LEU A 48 -7.91 -0.96 -0.16
C LEU A 48 -6.99 0.26 -0.33
N ALA A 49 -7.21 1.05 -1.38
CA ALA A 49 -6.56 2.34 -1.56
C ALA A 49 -7.00 3.37 -0.51
N GLN A 50 -8.28 3.35 -0.13
CA GLN A 50 -8.81 4.19 0.94
C GLN A 50 -8.18 3.81 2.30
N ASP A 51 -8.06 2.52 2.61
CA ASP A 51 -7.37 2.05 3.82
C ASP A 51 -5.94 2.61 3.89
N THR A 52 -5.22 2.64 2.76
CA THR A 52 -3.85 3.18 2.70
C THR A 52 -3.83 4.67 3.06
N LYS A 53 -4.76 5.47 2.51
CA LYS A 53 -4.89 6.90 2.84
C LYS A 53 -5.17 7.10 4.32
N GLU A 54 -6.15 6.37 4.86
CA GLU A 54 -6.55 6.47 6.26
C GLU A 54 -5.43 6.06 7.21
N ILE A 55 -4.60 5.08 6.85
CA ILE A 55 -3.41 4.71 7.64
C ILE A 55 -2.39 5.85 7.65
N VAL A 56 -2.12 6.51 6.51
CA VAL A 56 -1.20 7.67 6.46
C VAL A 56 -1.70 8.78 7.39
N GLU A 57 -3.00 9.11 7.30
CA GLU A 57 -3.64 10.15 8.10
C GLU A 57 -3.65 9.79 9.60
N ALA A 58 -4.01 8.56 9.95
CA ALA A 58 -4.03 8.08 11.33
C ALA A 58 -2.64 8.05 11.98
N LEU A 59 -1.58 7.91 11.19
CA LEU A 59 -0.20 8.01 11.66
C LEU A 59 0.28 9.45 11.86
N GLY A 60 -0.55 10.45 11.53
CA GLY A 60 -0.27 11.88 11.69
C GLY A 60 0.48 12.51 10.51
N TYR A 61 0.46 11.87 9.33
CA TYR A 61 1.12 12.38 8.13
C TYR A 61 0.11 12.79 7.07
N THR A 62 0.48 13.77 6.25
CA THR A 62 -0.32 14.20 5.08
C THR A 62 0.15 13.55 3.79
N SER A 63 1.40 13.10 3.73
CA SER A 63 1.97 12.40 2.58
C SER A 63 3.09 11.45 2.98
N CYS A 64 3.41 10.49 2.10
CA CYS A 64 4.47 9.51 2.34
C CYS A 64 5.20 9.10 1.04
N SER A 65 6.36 8.47 1.20
CA SER A 65 6.92 7.64 0.12
C SER A 65 6.24 6.27 0.18
N LEU A 66 5.58 5.89 -0.91
CA LEU A 66 4.77 4.68 -1.01
C LEU A 66 5.50 3.61 -1.83
N VAL A 67 5.61 2.41 -1.27
CA VAL A 67 6.32 1.28 -1.87
C VAL A 67 5.36 0.10 -1.93
N GLY A 68 5.15 -0.46 -3.11
CA GLY A 68 4.21 -1.57 -3.34
C GLY A 68 4.84 -2.73 -4.09
N HIS A 69 4.53 -3.96 -3.67
CA HIS A 69 4.90 -5.21 -4.35
C HIS A 69 3.65 -6.06 -4.62
N ASP A 70 3.55 -6.66 -5.80
CA ASP A 70 2.44 -7.56 -6.18
C ASP A 70 1.06 -6.86 -6.01
N TRP A 71 0.10 -7.42 -5.25
CA TRP A 71 -1.16 -6.74 -4.90
C TRP A 71 -0.96 -5.38 -4.23
N GLY A 72 0.08 -5.24 -3.41
CA GLY A 72 0.45 -3.95 -2.83
C GLY A 72 0.91 -2.95 -3.87
N GLY A 73 1.49 -3.41 -4.98
CA GLY A 73 1.80 -2.59 -6.15
C GLY A 73 0.54 -2.09 -6.85
N LEU A 74 -0.45 -2.96 -7.07
CA LEU A 74 -1.74 -2.60 -7.68
C LEU A 74 -2.50 -1.58 -6.83
N ILE A 75 -2.53 -1.78 -5.51
CA ILE A 75 -3.13 -0.85 -4.57
C ILE A 75 -2.36 0.49 -4.58
N SER A 76 -1.03 0.46 -4.60
CA SER A 76 -0.20 1.67 -4.63
C SER A 76 -0.42 2.49 -5.91
N TRP A 77 -0.61 1.83 -7.05
CA TRP A 77 -1.03 2.50 -8.28
C TRP A 77 -2.39 3.19 -8.13
N SER A 78 -3.37 2.51 -7.52
CA SER A 78 -4.69 3.10 -7.28
C SER A 78 -4.62 4.29 -6.33
N VAL A 79 -3.80 4.22 -5.28
CA VAL A 79 -3.56 5.34 -4.36
C VAL A 79 -2.96 6.53 -5.10
N ALA A 80 -1.89 6.32 -5.86
CA ALA A 80 -1.26 7.41 -6.63
C ALA A 80 -2.21 8.04 -7.65
N HIS A 81 -3.16 7.26 -8.19
CA HIS A 81 -4.18 7.78 -9.11
C HIS A 81 -5.29 8.57 -8.41
N ARG A 82 -5.81 8.05 -7.29
CA ARG A 82 -6.98 8.61 -6.58
C ARG A 82 -6.62 9.71 -5.59
N PHE A 83 -5.44 9.61 -4.99
CA PHE A 83 -4.92 10.46 -3.92
C PHE A 83 -3.47 10.87 -4.21
N PRO A 84 -3.18 11.51 -5.36
CA PRO A 84 -1.82 11.88 -5.73
C PRO A 84 -1.13 12.76 -4.67
N GLU A 85 -1.89 13.54 -3.91
CA GLU A 85 -1.40 14.44 -2.86
C GLU A 85 -0.74 13.72 -1.68
N ILE A 86 -1.09 12.46 -1.42
CA ILE A 86 -0.50 11.70 -0.30
C ILE A 86 0.78 10.96 -0.71
N VAL A 87 1.19 11.01 -1.98
CA VAL A 87 2.31 10.23 -2.53
C VAL A 87 3.44 11.16 -2.98
N ASN A 88 4.50 11.25 -2.17
CA ASN A 88 5.70 12.04 -2.51
C ASN A 88 6.60 11.31 -3.51
N LYS A 89 6.72 9.98 -3.34
CA LYS A 89 7.50 9.08 -4.19
C LYS A 89 6.78 7.76 -4.26
N LEU A 90 6.77 7.14 -5.44
CA LEU A 90 6.17 5.84 -5.68
C LEU A 90 7.25 4.86 -6.14
N VAL A 91 7.34 3.71 -5.47
CA VAL A 91 8.22 2.59 -5.86
C VAL A 91 7.37 1.35 -6.05
N ILE A 92 7.41 0.77 -7.25
CA ILE A 92 6.63 -0.41 -7.59
C ILE A 92 7.57 -1.57 -7.91
N LEU A 93 7.38 -2.69 -7.23
CA LEU A 93 8.16 -3.91 -7.42
C LEU A 93 7.26 -4.99 -8.03
N ASN A 94 7.67 -5.54 -9.17
CA ASN A 94 7.01 -6.68 -9.82
C ASN A 94 5.48 -6.53 -10.02
N CYS A 95 5.01 -5.31 -10.31
CA CYS A 95 3.61 -5.05 -10.63
C CYS A 95 3.52 -4.10 -11.83
N PRO A 96 3.03 -4.56 -13.00
CA PRO A 96 2.94 -3.71 -14.18
C PRO A 96 1.95 -2.57 -13.97
N HIS A 97 2.16 -1.47 -14.68
CA HIS A 97 1.23 -0.35 -14.63
C HIS A 97 -0.18 -0.81 -15.14
N PRO A 98 -1.27 -0.48 -14.44
CA PRO A 98 -2.64 -0.96 -14.71
C PRO A 98 -3.13 -0.81 -16.15
N LYS A 99 -2.71 0.28 -16.83
CA LYS A 99 -2.93 0.50 -18.27
C LYS A 99 -2.50 -0.67 -19.17
N PHE A 100 -1.49 -1.46 -18.78
CA PHE A 100 -0.98 -2.58 -19.58
C PHE A 100 -1.64 -3.93 -19.24
N VAL A 101 -2.48 -3.99 -18.20
CA VAL A 101 -3.15 -5.21 -17.74
C VAL A 101 -4.67 -5.13 -17.83
N SER A 102 -5.20 -4.13 -18.53
CA SER A 102 -6.64 -3.90 -18.72
C SER A 102 -7.43 -3.77 -17.41
N LEU A 103 -6.76 -3.40 -16.30
CA LEU A 103 -7.41 -3.11 -15.03
C LEU A 103 -7.74 -1.62 -14.98
N GLN A 104 -9.03 -1.29 -14.93
CA GLN A 104 -9.53 0.07 -14.71
C GLN A 104 -9.84 0.26 -13.22
N PHE A 105 -9.45 1.42 -12.67
CA PHE A 105 -9.70 1.79 -11.28
C PHE A 105 -10.99 2.57 -11.10
#